data_AF-A0A5C5V324-F1
#
_entry.id   AF-A0A5C5V324-F1
#
_cell.length_a   1.000
_cell.length_b   1.000
_cell.length_c   1.000
_cell.angle_alpha   90.00
_cell.angle_beta   90.00
_cell.angle_gamma   90.00
#
_symmetry.space_group_name_H-M   'P 1'
#
loop_
_entity.id
_entity.type
_entity.pdbx_description
1 polymer ?
#
loop_
_entity_poly.entity_id
_entity_poly.type
_entity_poly.pdbx_seq_one_letter_code
_entity_poly.pdbx_strand_id
1 'polypeptide(L)'
;MDEAANPPPLKLTPKYGYYPHWPQDGDDWVHPEDVALARSHFPSQRIWRRDEESGAYHTIRYGDLTLRVKSALWQEVAKPDYEIGDLVEVRTRLMRNEAHTGRVAEVQWDDYQGQVVYHIQENDRHLPNKYTSADLKPVDPAEGREFSRLPSDTPEATEGVDELTEGLPKDDKFGGPWV
;
A
#
# COMPACT_ATOMS: atom_id res chain seq x y z
N MET A 1 -17.50 55.68 8.21
CA MET A 1 -18.04 54.59 9.03
C MET A 1 -17.54 53.33 8.36
N ASP A 2 -16.34 52.95 8.75
CA ASP A 2 -15.57 51.89 8.15
C ASP A 2 -16.09 50.56 8.68
N GLU A 3 -16.75 49.83 7.79
CA GLU A 3 -17.19 48.46 8.03
C GLU A 3 -15.93 47.59 8.12
N ALA A 4 -15.63 47.12 9.33
CA ALA A 4 -14.51 46.22 9.59
C ALA A 4 -14.75 44.92 8.81
N ALA A 5 -14.11 44.83 7.64
CA ALA A 5 -14.03 43.62 6.85
C ALA A 5 -13.34 42.53 7.71
N ASN A 6 -14.15 41.68 8.31
CA ASN A 6 -13.68 40.45 8.92
C ASN A 6 -12.99 39.65 7.80
N PRO A 7 -11.66 39.42 7.85
CA PRO A 7 -11.01 38.65 6.81
C PRO A 7 -11.67 37.25 6.76
N PRO A 8 -11.89 36.69 5.55
CA PRO A 8 -12.40 35.33 5.44
C PRO A 8 -11.49 34.39 6.27
N PRO A 9 -12.05 33.40 6.97
CA PRO A 9 -11.24 32.45 7.73
C PRO A 9 -10.22 31.86 6.77
N LEU A 10 -8.93 32.08 7.09
CA LEU A 10 -7.83 31.54 6.31
C LEU A 10 -7.97 30.02 6.36
N LYS A 11 -8.41 29.42 5.25
CA LYS A 11 -8.42 27.96 5.09
C LYS A 11 -6.96 27.51 5.19
N LEU A 12 -6.55 27.03 6.35
CA LEU A 12 -5.20 26.51 6.55
C LEU A 12 -5.09 25.20 5.75
N THR A 13 -4.22 25.21 4.75
CA THR A 13 -3.92 24.00 3.96
C THR A 13 -3.33 22.95 4.91
N PRO A 14 -3.81 21.69 4.89
CA PRO A 14 -3.23 20.64 5.71
C PRO A 14 -1.75 20.47 5.38
N LYS A 15 -0.95 20.28 6.42
CA LYS A 15 0.51 20.11 6.31
C LYS A 15 0.87 18.64 6.43
N TYR A 16 1.97 18.23 5.81
CA TYR A 16 2.45 16.85 5.83
C TYR A 16 3.85 16.82 6.40
N GLY A 17 4.15 15.80 7.20
CA GLY A 17 5.46 15.69 7.84
C GLY A 17 5.67 14.37 8.56
N TYR A 18 6.89 14.11 9.00
CA TYR A 18 7.25 12.91 9.73
C TYR A 18 8.12 13.24 10.94
N TYR A 19 8.30 12.26 11.83
CA TYR A 19 9.07 12.41 13.07
C TYR A 19 10.31 11.52 13.01
N PRO A 20 11.46 12.06 12.53
CA PRO A 20 12.69 11.29 12.40
C PRO A 20 13.30 10.91 13.75
N HIS A 21 13.00 11.67 14.81
CA HIS A 21 13.56 11.47 16.14
C HIS A 21 12.50 11.66 17.22
N TRP A 22 12.63 10.95 18.33
CA TRP A 22 11.88 11.27 19.54
C TRP A 22 12.49 12.52 20.21
N PRO A 23 11.69 13.54 20.56
CA PRO A 23 12.19 14.73 21.27
C PRO A 23 12.92 14.38 22.57
N GLN A 24 13.99 15.15 22.88
CA GLN A 24 14.77 14.92 24.10
C GLN A 24 13.98 15.22 25.38
N ASP A 25 12.99 16.12 25.31
CA ASP A 25 12.10 16.48 26.42
C ASP A 25 11.08 15.38 26.80
N GLY A 26 11.24 14.15 26.30
CA GLY A 26 10.41 13.01 26.66
C GLY A 26 9.04 13.04 25.96
N ASP A 27 7.97 12.85 26.73
CA ASP A 27 6.62 12.57 26.21
C ASP A 27 5.69 13.79 26.30
N ASP A 28 6.16 14.91 26.86
CA ASP A 28 5.37 16.11 27.14
C ASP A 28 4.77 16.80 25.89
N TRP A 29 5.27 16.45 24.71
CA TRP A 29 4.80 16.94 23.44
C TRP A 29 3.65 16.10 22.86
N VAL A 30 3.36 14.91 23.39
CA VAL A 30 2.22 14.08 22.99
C VAL A 30 1.12 14.21 24.06
N HIS A 31 -0.14 14.14 23.66
CA HIS A 31 -1.24 14.05 24.62
C HIS A 31 -1.10 12.76 25.47
N PRO A 32 -1.29 12.81 26.80
CA PRO A 32 -1.01 11.68 27.70
C PRO A 32 -1.74 10.38 27.32
N GLU A 33 -2.96 10.49 26.78
CA GLU A 33 -3.73 9.32 26.30
C GLU A 33 -3.14 8.68 25.02
N ASP A 34 -2.38 9.46 24.25
CA ASP A 34 -1.89 9.07 22.93
C ASP A 34 -0.40 8.63 23.00
N VAL A 35 0.27 8.79 24.16
CA VAL A 35 1.70 8.48 24.36
C VAL A 35 2.04 7.03 24.03
N ALA A 36 1.23 6.08 24.50
CA ALA A 36 1.47 4.66 24.26
C ALA A 36 1.42 4.33 22.76
N LEU A 37 0.45 4.91 22.05
CA LEU A 37 0.32 4.74 20.60
C LEU A 37 1.49 5.42 19.89
N ALA A 38 1.83 6.66 20.25
CA ALA A 38 2.97 7.40 19.68
C ALA A 38 4.30 6.63 19.82
N ARG A 39 4.58 6.03 20.99
CA ARG A 39 5.79 5.23 21.23
C ARG A 39 5.92 3.99 20.33
N SER A 40 4.80 3.46 19.84
CA SER A 40 4.80 2.32 18.92
C SER A 40 4.98 2.72 17.45
N HIS A 41 4.79 4.00 17.12
CA HIS A 41 4.83 4.51 15.75
C HIS A 41 5.99 5.48 15.47
N PHE A 42 6.64 6.03 16.49
CA PHE A 42 7.80 6.92 16.35
C PHE A 42 9.05 6.35 17.04
N PRO A 43 10.26 6.68 16.53
CA PRO A 43 10.54 7.44 15.32
C PRO A 43 10.23 6.65 14.04
N SER A 44 9.80 7.34 12.99
CA SER A 44 9.47 6.71 11.71
C SER A 44 9.48 7.70 10.56
N GLN A 45 9.76 7.19 9.36
CA GLN A 45 9.62 7.91 8.08
C GLN A 45 8.17 8.02 7.59
N ARG A 46 7.20 7.45 8.33
CA ARG A 46 5.77 7.56 8.00
C ARG A 46 5.33 9.03 7.92
N ILE A 47 4.68 9.39 6.82
CA ILE A 47 4.20 10.76 6.57
C ILE A 47 2.83 10.92 7.22
N TRP A 48 2.76 11.77 8.24
CA TRP A 48 1.54 12.16 8.94
C TRP A 48 0.95 13.41 8.31
N ARG A 49 -0.38 13.42 8.21
CA ARG A 49 -1.15 14.61 7.87
C ARG A 49 -1.47 15.35 9.16
N ARG A 50 -1.14 16.65 9.22
CA ARG A 50 -1.57 17.53 10.31
C ARG A 50 -2.77 18.33 9.85
N ASP A 51 -3.87 18.15 10.58
CA ASP A 51 -5.07 18.96 10.44
C ASP A 51 -5.00 20.16 11.39
N GLU A 52 -6.03 21.01 11.37
CA GLU A 52 -6.06 22.32 12.01
C GLU A 52 -5.60 22.34 13.49
N GLU A 53 -4.97 23.45 13.89
CA GLU A 53 -4.57 23.73 15.27
C GLU A 53 -5.83 24.01 16.12
N SER A 54 -6.18 23.11 17.03
CA SER A 54 -7.27 23.32 17.98
C SER A 54 -6.72 23.35 19.41
N GLY A 55 -6.36 24.54 19.87
CA GLY A 55 -5.90 24.77 21.23
C GLY A 55 -4.43 24.38 21.45
N ALA A 56 -4.12 23.71 22.56
CA ALA A 56 -2.74 23.38 22.94
C ALA A 56 -2.15 22.21 22.14
N TYR A 57 -2.98 21.42 21.45
CA TYR A 57 -2.58 20.25 20.68
C TYR A 57 -3.10 20.32 19.24
N HIS A 58 -2.27 19.87 18.32
CA HIS A 58 -2.59 19.62 16.92
C HIS A 58 -3.02 18.18 16.74
N THR A 59 -3.95 17.96 15.83
CA THR A 59 -4.33 16.60 15.43
C THR A 59 -3.52 16.16 14.23
N ILE A 60 -2.79 15.05 14.36
CA ILE A 60 -2.11 14.39 13.26
C ILE A 60 -2.78 13.05 12.95
N ARG A 61 -2.83 12.69 11.66
CA ARG A 61 -3.46 11.46 11.18
C ARG A 61 -2.53 10.65 10.29
N TYR A 62 -2.66 9.33 10.37
CA TYR A 62 -1.99 8.36 9.52
C TYR A 62 -2.94 7.20 9.25
N GLY A 63 -3.59 7.21 8.08
CA GLY A 63 -4.72 6.31 7.82
C GLY A 63 -5.82 6.55 8.84
N ASP A 64 -6.24 5.48 9.54
CA ASP A 64 -7.24 5.55 10.61
C ASP A 64 -6.67 6.01 11.96
N LEU A 65 -5.34 6.08 12.10
CA LEU A 65 -4.70 6.49 13.35
C LEU A 65 -4.76 7.99 13.50
N THR A 66 -5.11 8.43 14.71
CA THR A 66 -5.16 9.85 15.08
C THR A 66 -4.41 10.06 16.39
N LEU A 67 -3.52 11.06 16.43
CA LEU A 67 -2.77 11.45 17.61
C LEU A 67 -2.87 12.95 17.85
N ARG A 68 -2.85 13.37 19.11
CA ARG A 68 -2.79 14.79 19.51
C ARG A 68 -1.38 15.12 19.98
N VAL A 69 -0.75 16.09 19.31
CA VAL A 69 0.65 16.47 19.54
C VAL A 69 0.80 17.99 19.62
N LYS A 70 1.69 18.48 20.47
CA LYS A 70 2.07 19.90 20.51
C LYS A 70 2.92 20.25 19.29
N SER A 71 3.12 21.55 19.06
CA SER A 71 4.08 22.06 18.08
C SER A 71 5.48 21.55 18.42
N ALA A 72 5.91 20.46 17.77
CA ALA A 72 7.17 19.78 18.01
C ALA A 72 8.04 19.74 16.75
N LEU A 73 9.28 19.25 16.88
CA LEU A 73 10.25 19.01 15.81
C LEU A 73 9.78 17.86 14.89
N TRP A 74 8.78 18.15 14.06
CA TRP A 74 8.46 17.34 12.89
C TRP A 74 9.13 17.95 11.66
N GLN A 75 9.45 17.11 10.67
CA GLN A 75 10.01 17.57 9.41
C GLN A 75 8.90 17.67 8.37
N GLU A 76 8.61 18.88 7.92
CA GLU A 76 7.59 19.14 6.90
C GLU A 76 8.08 18.61 5.54
N VAL A 77 7.19 17.92 4.82
CA VAL A 77 7.45 17.33 3.50
C VAL A 77 6.37 17.70 2.51
N ALA A 78 6.64 17.45 1.24
CA ALA A 78 5.66 17.62 0.18
C ALA A 78 4.42 16.76 0.46
N LYS A 79 3.25 17.28 0.08
CA LYS A 79 2.00 16.53 0.12
C LYS A 79 2.15 15.27 -0.75
N PRO A 80 1.82 14.07 -0.24
CA PRO A 80 1.80 12.85 -1.04
C PRO A 80 0.68 12.91 -2.09
N ASP A 81 0.91 12.30 -3.25
CA ASP A 81 -0.06 12.21 -4.34
C ASP A 81 -1.21 11.24 -4.03
N TYR A 82 -0.94 10.26 -3.16
CA TYR A 82 -1.90 9.23 -2.73
C TYR A 82 -1.95 9.16 -1.20
N GLU A 83 -3.13 8.89 -0.66
CA GLU A 83 -3.37 8.67 0.77
C GLU A 83 -3.52 7.17 1.08
N ILE A 84 -3.38 6.81 2.36
CA ILE A 84 -3.58 5.42 2.81
C ILE A 84 -5.03 5.01 2.53
N GLY A 85 -5.20 3.83 1.93
CA GLY A 85 -6.48 3.28 1.52
C GLY A 85 -6.83 3.51 0.05
N ASP A 86 -6.12 4.42 -0.64
CA ASP A 86 -6.36 4.70 -2.06
C ASP A 86 -6.10 3.46 -2.92
N LEU A 87 -6.99 3.24 -3.89
CA LEU A 87 -6.86 2.15 -4.88
C LEU A 87 -5.98 2.62 -6.03
N VAL A 88 -4.88 1.90 -6.26
CA VAL A 88 -3.88 2.24 -7.27
C VAL A 88 -3.49 1.03 -8.08
N GLU A 89 -3.20 1.26 -9.36
CA GLU A 89 -2.56 0.29 -10.25
C GLU A 89 -1.07 0.58 -10.29
N VAL A 90 -0.28 -0.45 -9.98
CA VAL A 90 1.17 -0.44 -10.16
C VAL A 90 1.46 -0.65 -11.64
N ARG A 91 2.18 0.29 -12.25
CA ARG A 91 2.60 0.19 -13.65
C ARG A 91 3.75 -0.79 -13.80
N THR A 92 3.68 -1.60 -14.85
CA THR A 92 4.84 -2.37 -15.32
C THR A 92 5.95 -1.40 -15.71
N ARG A 93 7.09 -1.51 -15.04
CA ARG A 93 8.36 -0.96 -15.52
C ARG A 93 9.22 -2.13 -15.92
N LEU A 94 9.71 -2.13 -17.16
CA LEU A 94 10.61 -3.14 -17.76
C LEU A 94 11.36 -3.98 -16.70
N MET A 95 10.85 -5.17 -16.39
CA MET A 95 11.42 -6.17 -15.46
C MET A 95 11.53 -5.77 -13.96
N ARG A 96 11.04 -4.60 -13.53
CA ARG A 96 11.04 -4.17 -12.12
C ARG A 96 9.73 -4.43 -11.39
N ASN A 97 8.61 -4.19 -12.07
CA ASN A 97 7.27 -4.32 -11.49
C ASN A 97 6.38 -5.11 -12.45
N GLU A 98 5.60 -6.04 -11.91
CA GLU A 98 4.46 -6.64 -12.61
C GLU A 98 3.24 -5.73 -12.43
N ALA A 99 2.39 -5.62 -13.45
CA ALA A 99 1.17 -4.83 -13.33
C ALA A 99 0.17 -5.54 -12.42
N HIS A 100 -0.28 -4.84 -11.39
CA HIS A 100 -1.31 -5.32 -10.47
C HIS A 100 -2.00 -4.14 -9.80
N THR A 101 -3.16 -4.39 -9.21
CA THR A 101 -3.94 -3.38 -8.49
C THR A 101 -3.89 -3.67 -7.00
N GLY A 102 -3.71 -2.65 -6.18
CA GLY A 102 -3.70 -2.78 -4.73
C GLY A 102 -4.11 -1.49 -4.04
N ARG A 103 -4.09 -1.51 -2.72
CA ARG A 103 -4.34 -0.33 -1.88
C ARG A 103 -3.04 0.19 -1.30
N VAL A 104 -2.93 1.51 -1.19
CA VAL A 104 -1.84 2.14 -0.45
C VAL A 104 -1.98 1.78 1.03
N ALA A 105 -1.03 1.02 1.56
CA ALA A 105 -1.02 0.59 2.96
C ALA A 105 -0.17 1.51 3.84
N GLU A 106 0.96 1.99 3.30
CA GLU A 106 1.83 2.93 4.01
C GLU A 106 2.36 4.01 3.07
N VAL A 107 2.56 5.21 3.63
CA VAL A 107 3.16 6.36 2.95
C VAL A 107 4.34 6.82 3.79
N GLN A 108 5.54 6.78 3.21
CA GLN A 108 6.79 7.10 3.90
C GLN A 108 7.61 8.11 3.10
N TRP A 109 8.49 8.82 3.80
CA TRP A 109 9.49 9.70 3.22
C TRP A 109 10.82 8.96 3.09
N ASP A 110 11.37 8.88 1.88
CA ASP A 110 12.72 8.38 1.67
C ASP A 110 13.72 9.55 1.80
N ASP A 111 14.41 9.63 2.93
CA ASP A 111 15.41 10.68 3.21
C ASP A 111 16.55 10.71 2.19
N TYR A 112 16.95 9.56 1.65
CA TYR A 112 18.10 9.46 0.74
C TYR A 112 17.76 10.01 -0.64
N GLN A 113 16.56 9.74 -1.12
CA GLN A 113 16.08 10.16 -2.43
C GLN A 113 15.26 11.47 -2.37
N GLY A 114 14.87 11.93 -1.18
CA GLY A 114 14.08 13.13 -0.98
C GLY A 114 12.69 13.05 -1.62
N GLN A 115 12.05 11.89 -1.55
CA GLN A 115 10.76 11.64 -2.22
C GLN A 115 9.82 10.78 -1.39
N VAL A 116 8.53 10.84 -1.72
CA VAL A 116 7.50 9.98 -1.12
C VAL A 116 7.59 8.58 -1.72
N VAL A 117 7.57 7.57 -0.85
CA VAL A 117 7.49 6.16 -1.21
C VAL A 117 6.24 5.53 -0.61
N TYR A 118 5.61 4.65 -1.39
CA TYR A 118 4.36 3.98 -1.07
C TYR A 118 4.61 2.49 -0.94
N HIS A 119 3.98 1.88 0.07
CA HIS A 119 3.84 0.43 0.17
C HIS A 119 2.42 0.04 -0.22
N ILE A 120 2.31 -0.95 -1.09
CA ILE A 120 1.03 -1.42 -1.61
C ILE A 120 0.69 -2.76 -0.97
N GLN A 121 -0.59 -2.93 -0.66
CA GLN A 121 -1.17 -4.17 -0.16
C GLN A 121 -2.16 -4.71 -1.19
N GLU A 122 -2.06 -6.00 -1.47
CA GLU A 122 -2.95 -6.74 -2.37
C GLU A 122 -3.50 -7.96 -1.63
N ASN A 123 -4.81 -8.21 -1.68
CA ASN A 123 -5.47 -9.35 -1.00
C ASN A 123 -5.03 -9.48 0.47
N ASP A 124 -4.99 -8.35 1.18
CA ASP A 124 -4.53 -8.22 2.57
C ASP A 124 -3.04 -8.53 2.82
N ARG A 125 -2.22 -8.72 1.77
CA ARG A 125 -0.78 -8.97 1.88
C ARG A 125 0.05 -7.77 1.46
N HIS A 126 0.99 -7.36 2.32
CA HIS A 126 1.93 -6.28 2.01
C HIS A 126 2.95 -6.76 0.97
N LEU A 127 3.09 -6.01 -0.12
CA LEU A 127 4.12 -6.27 -1.09
C LEU A 127 5.47 -5.74 -0.58
N PRO A 128 6.57 -6.48 -0.80
CA PRO A 128 7.88 -6.09 -0.28
C PRO A 128 8.48 -4.88 -1.01
N ASN A 129 7.99 -4.58 -2.20
CA ASN A 129 8.51 -3.50 -3.04
C ASN A 129 7.99 -2.13 -2.59
N LYS A 130 8.86 -1.12 -2.74
CA LYS A 130 8.51 0.29 -2.56
C LYS A 130 8.22 0.92 -3.92
N TYR A 131 7.19 1.75 -3.97
CA TYR A 131 6.76 2.41 -5.20
C TYR A 131 6.83 3.93 -5.05
N THR A 132 7.08 4.65 -6.13
CA THR A 132 7.00 6.12 -6.17
C THR A 132 5.71 6.55 -6.87
N SER A 133 5.36 7.83 -6.80
CA SER A 133 4.16 8.34 -7.51
C SER A 133 4.19 8.06 -9.01
N ALA A 134 5.38 7.99 -9.62
CA ALA A 134 5.56 7.71 -11.04
C ALA A 134 5.33 6.24 -11.42
N ASP A 135 5.33 5.33 -10.43
CA ASP A 135 5.05 3.90 -10.60
C ASP A 135 3.55 3.59 -10.43
N LEU A 136 2.76 4.54 -9.94
CA LEU A 136 1.36 4.35 -9.58
C LEU A 136 0.42 5.12 -10.49
N LYS A 137 -0.80 4.60 -10.66
CA LYS A 137 -1.91 5.28 -11.31
C LYS A 137 -3.16 5.13 -10.43
N PRO A 138 -3.95 6.19 -10.19
CA PRO A 138 -5.21 6.05 -9.49
C PRO A 138 -6.16 5.19 -10.32
N VAL A 139 -6.84 4.27 -9.64
CA VAL A 139 -7.90 3.45 -10.24
C VAL A 139 -9.22 3.93 -9.68
N ASP A 140 -10.18 4.23 -10.55
CA ASP A 140 -11.52 4.52 -10.08
C ASP A 140 -12.10 3.26 -9.41
N PRO A 141 -12.66 3.36 -8.19
CA PRO A 141 -13.17 2.19 -7.47
C PRO A 141 -14.25 1.42 -8.22
N ALA A 142 -14.89 2.01 -9.25
CA ALA A 142 -15.80 1.28 -10.13
C ALA A 142 -15.07 0.33 -11.10
N GLU A 143 -13.87 0.68 -11.57
CA GLU A 143 -13.10 -0.11 -12.54
C GLU A 143 -12.32 -1.27 -11.90
N GLY A 144 -11.97 -1.15 -10.61
CA GLY A 144 -11.23 -2.19 -9.87
C GLY A 144 -12.00 -3.49 -9.60
N ARG A 145 -13.30 -3.57 -9.94
CA ARG A 145 -14.12 -4.79 -9.75
C ARG A 145 -14.01 -5.80 -10.91
N GLU A 146 -13.43 -5.44 -12.04
CA GLU A 146 -13.62 -6.22 -13.27
C GLU A 146 -12.53 -7.26 -13.56
N PHE A 147 -11.35 -7.19 -12.92
CA PHE A 147 -10.22 -8.07 -13.28
C PHE A 147 -10.06 -9.35 -12.43
N SER A 148 -10.83 -9.54 -11.36
CA SER A 148 -10.76 -10.77 -10.54
C SER A 148 -11.68 -11.91 -11.02
N ARG A 149 -12.27 -11.81 -12.22
CA ARG A 149 -13.06 -12.89 -12.83
C ARG A 149 -12.65 -13.15 -14.27
N LEU A 150 -11.44 -13.64 -14.47
CA LEU A 150 -11.29 -14.65 -15.51
C LEU A 150 -11.73 -15.99 -14.90
N PRO A 151 -12.86 -16.59 -15.30
CA PRO A 151 -12.99 -18.02 -15.13
C PRO A 151 -11.80 -18.65 -15.88
N SER A 152 -11.03 -19.48 -15.19
CA SER A 152 -10.19 -20.48 -15.85
C SER A 152 -11.10 -21.41 -16.63
N ASP A 153 -11.51 -20.99 -17.83
CA ASP A 153 -12.03 -21.88 -18.84
C ASP A 153 -10.80 -22.59 -19.43
N THR A 154 -10.27 -23.52 -18.64
CA THR A 154 -9.46 -24.59 -19.21
C THR A 154 -10.47 -25.50 -19.90
N PRO A 155 -10.46 -25.62 -21.25
CA PRO A 155 -11.23 -26.69 -21.87
C PRO A 155 -10.66 -28.00 -21.32
N GLU A 156 -11.49 -28.69 -20.54
CA GLU A 156 -11.27 -30.05 -20.10
C GLU A 156 -11.07 -30.89 -21.36
N ALA A 157 -9.82 -31.27 -21.63
CA ALA A 157 -9.47 -32.16 -22.71
C ALA A 157 -9.97 -33.57 -22.37
N THR A 158 -11.25 -33.83 -22.62
CA THR A 158 -11.76 -35.18 -22.78
C THR A 158 -11.77 -35.50 -24.27
N GLU A 159 -10.80 -36.29 -24.73
CA GLU A 159 -11.06 -37.27 -25.78
C GLU A 159 -9.99 -38.35 -25.70
N GLY A 160 -10.39 -39.45 -25.07
CA GLY A 160 -9.65 -40.69 -25.03
C GLY A 160 -9.53 -41.26 -26.44
N VAL A 161 -8.29 -41.49 -26.85
CA VAL A 161 -7.96 -42.37 -27.97
C VAL A 161 -8.18 -43.81 -27.50
N ASP A 162 -9.34 -44.39 -27.85
CA ASP A 162 -9.51 -45.85 -27.74
C ASP A 162 -9.07 -46.50 -29.05
N GLU A 163 -8.08 -47.36 -28.88
CA GLU A 163 -7.18 -47.97 -29.83
C GLU A 163 -7.88 -49.14 -30.54
N LEU A 164 -7.94 -49.08 -31.86
CA LEU A 164 -8.37 -50.18 -32.72
C LEU A 164 -7.52 -51.43 -32.44
N THR A 165 -8.12 -52.40 -31.76
CA THR A 165 -7.55 -53.73 -31.54
C THR A 165 -7.70 -54.57 -32.81
N GLU A 166 -6.73 -54.48 -33.71
CA GLU A 166 -6.54 -55.43 -34.81
C GLU A 166 -5.25 -56.24 -34.64
N GLY A 167 -5.43 -57.52 -34.28
CA GLY A 167 -4.67 -58.64 -34.82
C GLY A 167 -3.17 -58.73 -34.54
N LEU A 168 -2.80 -59.34 -33.40
CA LEU A 168 -1.54 -60.09 -33.30
C LEU A 168 -1.79 -61.60 -33.42
N PRO A 169 -1.16 -62.31 -34.37
CA PRO A 169 -1.21 -63.77 -34.43
C PRO A 169 -0.39 -64.41 -33.30
N LYS A 170 -0.93 -65.54 -32.82
CA LYS A 170 -0.32 -66.43 -31.82
C LYS A 170 0.65 -67.38 -32.51
N ASP A 171 1.93 -67.30 -32.16
CA ASP A 171 2.89 -68.40 -32.32
C ASP A 171 3.84 -68.29 -31.11
N ASP A 172 3.63 -69.08 -30.06
CA ASP A 172 4.16 -70.45 -29.90
C ASP A 172 5.67 -70.51 -30.17
N LYS A 173 6.48 -70.39 -29.11
CA LYS A 173 7.49 -71.40 -28.77
C LYS A 173 8.09 -71.20 -27.39
N PHE A 174 7.87 -72.24 -26.60
CA PHE A 174 8.55 -72.62 -25.38
C PHE A 174 10.07 -72.79 -25.55
N GLY A 175 10.80 -72.55 -24.46
CA GLY A 175 12.16 -73.05 -24.21
C GLY A 175 12.96 -72.03 -23.41
N GLY A 176 12.93 -71.99 -22.08
CA GLY A 176 13.38 -73.00 -21.14
C GLY A 176 14.15 -72.28 -20.00
N PRO A 177 14.37 -72.91 -18.83
CA PRO A 177 14.86 -72.25 -17.61
C PRO A 177 16.38 -72.01 -17.68
N TRP A 178 17.05 -71.31 -16.74
CA TRP A 178 17.65 -71.86 -15.52
C TRP A 178 18.29 -70.72 -14.70
N VAL A 179 18.05 -70.78 -13.38
CA VAL A 179 18.96 -70.50 -12.24
C VAL A 179 19.56 -69.10 -12.11
#